data_AF-A0A2V1B1Z6-F1
#
_entry.id   AF-A0A2V1B1Z6-F1
#
_cell.length_a   1.000
_cell.length_b   1.000
_cell.length_c   1.000
_cell.angle_alpha   90.00
_cell.angle_beta   90.00
_cell.angle_gamma   90.00
#
_symmetry.space_group_name_H-M   'P 1'
#
loop_
_entity.id
_entity.type
_entity.pdbx_description
1 polymer ?
#
loop_
_entity_poly.entity_id
_entity_poly.type
_entity_poly.pdbx_seq_one_letter_code
_entity_poly.pdbx_strand_id
1 'polypeptide(L)'
;ELRWKACLRGRRLTYLKGLLLDEKFTAGFDALLDIPGVWDGMRMTTLNKMMAMGCRDECLNYLRRIKEVFTSLVGKEALGRIDTATVKALEGRAPGASTKDLSELRGGKIFSAFSDREREMICEKLKMIDGLVPSLFTFFRDIQHLKLCINCLKRLVVVPKRESVCETLARTYSGKNQRKGYVKIQIAEDSFLDRTGTPADCVDLGIRQLVALAMRDYPSMPADCVQTVQTAPTKEADPAVLRSLADLAYELGFDTPQIRALKEFPSRTTARLDSPPSPPLHVTSGDGVAMPARSGIPRTEAYKEDRDSLFVTHLHSEQQHRGESITSFFVRKSVYLAFFGRPISANGGNSGSVRGSSPNDSYIPERPDDSSSPRSPERREDIDYFMSAYTQHDDWAQTSAISVEDANEGPNSSAPDATLDRTGEWEWVSARAREKARERDREREVREKREQARLAQTEQVQGSTWISMVSRYF
;
A
#
# COMPACT_ATOMS: atom_id res chain seq x y z
N GLU A 1 -16.98 -27.63 5.08
CA GLU A 1 -16.59 -26.29 5.60
C GLU A 1 -15.14 -25.96 5.24
N LEU A 2 -14.90 -24.76 4.72
CA LEU A 2 -13.71 -23.92 5.04
C LEU A 2 -12.32 -24.53 4.82
N ARG A 3 -12.05 -24.95 3.58
CA ARG A 3 -10.79 -25.60 3.14
C ARG A 3 -9.54 -24.78 3.44
N TRP A 4 -9.58 -23.45 3.33
CA TRP A 4 -8.44 -22.57 3.61
C TRP A 4 -7.93 -22.61 5.06
N LYS A 5 -8.74 -23.07 6.01
CA LYS A 5 -8.30 -23.33 7.40
C LYS A 5 -7.17 -24.36 7.45
N ALA A 6 -7.19 -25.37 6.57
CA ALA A 6 -6.18 -26.44 6.56
C ALA A 6 -4.78 -25.91 6.20
N CYS A 7 -4.71 -24.81 5.46
CA CYS A 7 -3.46 -24.12 5.12
C CYS A 7 -2.86 -23.33 6.31
N LEU A 8 -3.56 -23.22 7.45
CA LEU A 8 -3.17 -22.36 8.57
C LEU A 8 -2.90 -23.14 9.86
N ARG A 9 -1.61 -23.23 10.25
CA ARG A 9 -1.19 -23.87 11.50
C ARG A 9 -1.41 -22.97 12.74
N GLY A 10 -1.89 -23.55 13.85
CA GLY A 10 -1.79 -22.97 15.21
C GLY A 10 -3.05 -22.27 15.78
N ARG A 11 -2.90 -21.65 16.98
CA ARG A 11 -3.98 -21.05 17.80
C ARG A 11 -4.57 -19.75 17.21
N ARG A 12 -5.06 -19.78 15.97
CA ARG A 12 -5.56 -18.61 15.21
C ARG A 12 -7.09 -18.53 15.12
N LEU A 13 -7.81 -19.46 15.74
CA LEU A 13 -9.25 -19.70 15.54
C LEU A 13 -10.20 -18.53 15.88
N THR A 14 -9.85 -17.67 16.83
CA THR A 14 -10.74 -16.57 17.26
C THR A 14 -10.86 -15.47 16.19
N TYR A 15 -9.74 -15.13 15.53
CA TYR A 15 -9.69 -14.17 14.42
C TYR A 15 -10.45 -14.66 13.19
N LEU A 16 -10.45 -15.97 12.97
CA LEU A 16 -11.22 -16.61 11.91
C LEU A 16 -12.72 -16.34 12.04
N LYS A 17 -13.32 -16.41 13.24
CA LYS A 17 -14.77 -16.28 13.43
C LYS A 17 -15.36 -15.01 12.78
N GLY A 18 -14.63 -13.88 12.81
CA GLY A 18 -15.09 -12.64 12.18
C GLY A 18 -15.08 -12.69 10.66
N LEU A 19 -14.05 -13.29 10.05
CA LEU A 19 -13.97 -13.45 8.59
C LEU A 19 -15.01 -14.45 8.07
N LEU A 20 -15.24 -15.53 8.82
CA LEU A 20 -16.21 -16.58 8.50
C LEU A 20 -17.68 -16.14 8.56
N LEU A 21 -17.95 -14.97 9.13
CA LEU A 21 -19.26 -14.33 9.13
C LEU A 21 -19.45 -13.34 7.97
N ASP A 22 -18.41 -13.08 7.17
CA ASP A 22 -18.50 -12.31 5.92
C ASP A 22 -18.31 -13.26 4.74
N GLU A 23 -19.43 -13.59 4.09
CA GLU A 23 -19.49 -14.51 2.96
C GLU A 23 -18.68 -13.99 1.76
N LYS A 24 -18.68 -12.68 1.51
CA LYS A 24 -17.95 -12.07 0.39
C LYS A 24 -16.44 -12.21 0.59
N PHE A 25 -15.94 -11.88 1.79
CA PHE A 25 -14.53 -12.07 2.11
C PHE A 25 -14.14 -13.55 2.12
N THR A 26 -14.98 -14.43 2.68
CA THR A 26 -14.72 -15.88 2.66
C THR A 26 -14.60 -16.39 1.22
N ALA A 27 -15.52 -16.02 0.32
CA ALA A 27 -15.44 -16.37 -1.10
C ALA A 27 -14.20 -15.77 -1.80
N GLY A 28 -13.82 -14.54 -1.48
CA GLY A 28 -12.62 -13.88 -2.02
C GLY A 28 -11.31 -14.56 -1.64
N PHE A 29 -11.20 -15.08 -0.40
CA PHE A 29 -10.06 -15.88 0.03
C PHE A 29 -10.13 -17.33 -0.51
N ASP A 30 -11.30 -17.96 -0.52
CA ASP A 30 -11.49 -19.31 -1.08
C ASP A 30 -11.12 -19.35 -2.58
N ALA A 31 -11.34 -18.26 -3.32
CA ALA A 31 -10.95 -18.12 -4.73
C ALA A 31 -9.42 -18.19 -4.98
N LEU A 32 -8.58 -18.13 -3.93
CA LEU A 32 -7.12 -18.27 -4.00
C LEU A 32 -6.62 -19.65 -3.54
N LEU A 33 -7.51 -20.59 -3.19
CA LEU A 33 -7.11 -21.90 -2.65
C LEU A 33 -6.38 -22.81 -3.64
N ASP A 34 -6.63 -22.63 -4.93
CA ASP A 34 -5.96 -23.36 -6.01
C ASP A 34 -4.56 -22.80 -6.34
N ILE A 35 -4.07 -21.79 -5.63
CA ILE A 35 -2.70 -21.26 -5.72
C ILE A 35 -1.99 -21.49 -4.37
N PRO A 36 -1.40 -22.66 -4.10
CA PRO A 36 -0.79 -22.96 -2.80
C PRO A 36 0.28 -21.95 -2.38
N GLY A 37 1.12 -21.50 -3.32
CA GLY A 37 2.25 -20.62 -3.06
C GLY A 37 1.92 -19.24 -2.48
N VAL A 38 0.70 -18.69 -2.66
CA VAL A 38 0.38 -17.34 -2.12
C VAL A 38 0.08 -17.35 -0.63
N TRP A 39 -0.24 -18.50 -0.03
CA TRP A 39 -0.72 -18.60 1.35
C TRP A 39 0.36 -18.37 2.41
N ASP A 40 1.64 -18.45 2.04
CA ASP A 40 2.74 -18.01 2.91
C ASP A 40 2.66 -16.52 3.27
N GLY A 41 2.11 -15.69 2.38
CA GLY A 41 1.89 -14.26 2.62
C GLY A 41 0.77 -13.94 3.63
N MET A 42 0.04 -14.92 4.15
CA MET A 42 -1.18 -14.72 4.92
C MET A 42 -0.94 -14.17 6.35
N ARG A 43 -1.43 -12.96 6.64
CA ARG A 43 -1.27 -12.29 7.96
C ARG A 43 -2.56 -12.26 8.78
N MET A 44 -2.79 -13.31 9.56
CA MET A 44 -3.97 -13.45 10.44
C MET A 44 -4.17 -12.29 11.42
N THR A 45 -3.10 -11.66 11.90
CA THR A 45 -3.15 -10.51 12.83
C THR A 45 -3.69 -9.24 12.18
N THR A 46 -3.62 -9.13 10.85
CA THR A 46 -4.11 -7.98 10.09
C THR A 46 -5.58 -8.13 9.67
N LEU A 47 -6.14 -9.35 9.68
CA LEU A 47 -7.53 -9.60 9.28
C LEU A 47 -8.55 -8.75 10.05
N ASN A 48 -8.43 -8.63 11.38
CA ASN A 48 -9.35 -7.79 12.16
C ASN A 48 -9.28 -6.31 11.72
N LYS A 49 -8.08 -5.82 11.35
CA LYS A 49 -7.89 -4.45 10.85
C LYS A 49 -8.54 -4.28 9.47
N MET A 50 -8.36 -5.26 8.58
CA MET A 50 -9.00 -5.34 7.25
C MET A 50 -10.53 -5.33 7.36
N MET A 51 -11.11 -6.17 8.23
CA MET A 51 -12.56 -6.23 8.43
C MET A 51 -13.15 -4.95 9.02
N ALA A 52 -12.40 -4.24 9.86
CA ALA A 52 -12.87 -3.03 10.56
C ALA A 52 -12.66 -1.72 9.79
N MET A 53 -11.88 -1.69 8.72
CA MET A 53 -11.52 -0.43 8.07
C MET A 53 -12.58 0.13 7.11
N GLY A 54 -13.50 -0.70 6.60
CA GLY A 54 -14.60 -0.26 5.73
C GLY A 54 -14.22 -0.10 4.25
N CYS A 55 -13.34 -0.94 3.70
CA CYS A 55 -13.04 -0.97 2.26
C CYS A 55 -13.07 -2.42 1.73
N ARG A 56 -14.22 -3.08 1.92
CA ARG A 56 -14.42 -4.49 1.59
C ARG A 56 -14.20 -4.75 0.10
N ASP A 57 -14.85 -3.97 -0.75
CA ASP A 57 -14.90 -4.24 -2.18
C ASP A 57 -13.54 -3.93 -2.85
N GLU A 58 -12.79 -2.95 -2.33
CA GLU A 58 -11.40 -2.66 -2.68
C GLU A 58 -10.47 -3.83 -2.31
N CYS A 59 -10.62 -4.38 -1.11
CA CYS A 59 -9.84 -5.55 -0.69
C CYS A 59 -10.15 -6.77 -1.56
N LEU A 60 -11.44 -7.01 -1.86
CA LEU A 60 -11.87 -8.08 -2.76
C LEU A 60 -11.34 -7.89 -4.18
N ASN A 61 -11.20 -6.66 -4.66
CA ASN A 61 -10.59 -6.36 -5.94
C ASN A 61 -9.09 -6.71 -5.94
N TYR A 62 -8.36 -6.41 -4.86
CA TYR A 62 -6.95 -6.82 -4.75
C TYR A 62 -6.80 -8.34 -4.74
N LEU A 63 -7.65 -9.07 -3.98
CA LEU A 63 -7.66 -10.54 -3.99
C LEU A 63 -7.98 -11.11 -5.39
N ARG A 64 -8.94 -10.50 -6.11
CA ARG A 64 -9.24 -10.83 -7.50
C ARG A 64 -8.04 -10.60 -8.42
N ARG A 65 -7.32 -9.48 -8.26
CA ARG A 65 -6.13 -9.15 -9.06
C ARG A 65 -5.00 -10.17 -8.85
N ILE A 66 -4.79 -10.67 -7.63
CA ILE A 66 -3.86 -11.80 -7.36
C ILE A 66 -4.26 -13.00 -8.23
N LYS A 67 -5.54 -13.39 -8.17
CA LYS A 67 -6.06 -14.54 -8.94
C LYS A 67 -5.90 -14.33 -10.45
N GLU A 68 -6.25 -13.16 -10.97
CA GLU A 68 -6.13 -12.82 -12.39
C GLU A 68 -4.69 -12.92 -12.90
N VAL A 69 -3.72 -12.36 -12.17
CA VAL A 69 -2.30 -12.36 -12.58
C VAL A 69 -1.73 -13.78 -12.63
N PHE A 70 -1.96 -14.62 -11.62
CA PHE A 70 -1.49 -16.01 -11.68
C PHE A 70 -2.25 -16.84 -12.73
N THR A 71 -3.54 -16.56 -12.95
CA THR A 71 -4.34 -17.23 -13.99
C THR A 71 -3.88 -16.86 -15.40
N SER A 72 -3.49 -15.61 -15.67
CA SER A 72 -3.00 -15.21 -16.99
C SER A 72 -1.65 -15.87 -17.30
N LEU A 73 -0.77 -15.99 -16.29
CA LEU A 73 0.54 -16.65 -16.41
C LEU A 73 0.42 -18.14 -16.75
N VAL A 74 -0.21 -18.96 -15.91
CA VAL A 74 -0.15 -20.43 -16.05
C VAL A 74 -1.45 -21.07 -16.57
N GLY A 75 -2.57 -20.35 -16.54
CA GLY A 75 -3.91 -20.90 -16.82
C GLY A 75 -4.53 -21.59 -15.60
N LYS A 76 -5.86 -21.69 -15.56
CA LYS A 76 -6.62 -22.18 -14.39
C LYS A 76 -6.17 -23.56 -13.91
N GLU A 77 -6.03 -24.52 -14.82
CA GLU A 77 -5.68 -25.91 -14.52
C GLU A 77 -4.27 -26.09 -13.92
N ALA A 78 -3.39 -25.11 -14.10
CA ALA A 78 -1.99 -25.18 -13.65
C ALA A 78 -1.71 -24.34 -12.38
N LEU A 79 -2.71 -23.64 -11.83
CA LEU A 79 -2.53 -22.81 -10.62
C LEU A 79 -1.96 -23.61 -9.44
N GLY A 80 -2.39 -24.87 -9.28
CA GLY A 80 -1.94 -25.76 -8.21
C GLY A 80 -0.46 -26.14 -8.26
N ARG A 81 0.24 -25.85 -9.38
CA ARG A 81 1.68 -26.09 -9.57
C ARG A 81 2.54 -24.91 -9.12
N ILE A 82 1.94 -23.80 -8.67
CA ILE A 82 2.67 -22.61 -8.22
C ILE A 82 3.13 -22.80 -6.77
N ASP A 83 4.43 -22.98 -6.60
CA ASP A 83 5.09 -23.09 -5.29
C ASP A 83 5.36 -21.72 -4.62
N THR A 84 5.66 -21.76 -3.31
CA THR A 84 5.95 -20.56 -2.51
C THR A 84 7.20 -19.82 -2.99
N ALA A 85 8.24 -20.53 -3.44
CA ALA A 85 9.48 -19.91 -3.90
C ALA A 85 9.25 -19.05 -5.16
N THR A 86 8.40 -19.53 -6.06
CA THR A 86 7.95 -18.83 -7.26
C THR A 86 7.18 -17.56 -6.91
N VAL A 87 6.23 -17.63 -5.96
CA VAL A 87 5.52 -16.42 -5.50
C VAL A 87 6.48 -15.44 -4.83
N LYS A 88 7.41 -15.91 -3.99
CA LYS A 88 8.42 -15.08 -3.32
C LYS A 88 9.37 -14.37 -4.29
N ALA A 89 9.74 -15.03 -5.39
CA ALA A 89 10.56 -14.43 -6.42
C ALA A 89 9.82 -13.35 -7.23
N LEU A 90 8.50 -13.50 -7.39
CA LEU A 90 7.65 -12.61 -8.20
C LEU A 90 7.06 -11.43 -7.42
N GLU A 91 6.67 -11.60 -6.14
CA GLU A 91 5.85 -10.64 -5.41
C GLU A 91 6.50 -9.25 -5.29
N GLY A 92 5.83 -8.22 -5.81
CA GLY A 92 6.37 -6.85 -5.86
C GLY A 92 7.34 -6.56 -7.03
N ARG A 93 7.51 -7.46 -8.01
CA ARG A 93 8.22 -7.17 -9.26
C ARG A 93 7.29 -6.64 -10.34
N ALA A 94 7.82 -5.83 -11.25
CA ALA A 94 7.12 -5.29 -12.42
C ALA A 94 7.76 -5.76 -13.74
N PRO A 95 7.73 -7.08 -14.07
CA PRO A 95 8.46 -7.64 -15.21
C PRO A 95 8.05 -7.11 -16.60
N GLY A 96 6.86 -6.49 -16.72
CA GLY A 96 6.44 -5.78 -17.93
C GLY A 96 6.99 -4.35 -18.07
N ALA A 97 7.49 -3.75 -16.99
CA ALA A 97 8.02 -2.37 -16.98
C ALA A 97 9.53 -2.31 -16.72
N SER A 98 10.07 -3.15 -15.84
CA SER A 98 11.50 -3.22 -15.51
C SER A 98 12.19 -4.38 -16.24
N THR A 99 13.24 -4.09 -17.00
CA THR A 99 14.11 -5.12 -17.58
C THR A 99 14.97 -5.81 -16.50
N LYS A 100 15.35 -5.10 -15.43
CA LYS A 100 16.06 -5.63 -14.25
C LYS A 100 15.25 -6.70 -13.51
N ASP A 101 13.96 -6.44 -13.26
CA ASP A 101 13.06 -7.46 -12.68
C ASP A 101 12.93 -8.70 -13.58
N LEU A 102 12.84 -8.49 -14.90
CA LEU A 102 12.69 -9.58 -15.86
C LEU A 102 13.97 -10.42 -16.00
N SER A 103 15.15 -9.82 -15.94
CA SER A 103 16.43 -10.55 -15.99
C SER A 103 16.67 -11.35 -14.70
N GLU A 104 16.40 -10.77 -13.53
CA GLU A 104 16.48 -11.46 -12.23
C GLU A 104 15.53 -12.67 -12.19
N LEU A 105 14.33 -12.56 -12.76
CA LEU A 105 13.39 -13.69 -12.87
C LEU A 105 13.85 -14.77 -13.85
N ARG A 106 14.53 -14.41 -14.95
CA ARG A 106 15.09 -15.37 -15.92
C ARG A 106 16.31 -16.15 -15.37
N GLY A 107 17.05 -15.57 -14.42
CA GLY A 107 18.15 -16.26 -13.73
C GLY A 107 17.70 -17.20 -12.60
N GLY A 108 16.46 -17.06 -12.11
CA GLY A 108 15.94 -17.85 -11.00
C GLY A 108 15.34 -19.20 -11.42
N LYS A 109 15.45 -20.22 -10.55
CA LYS A 109 14.73 -21.51 -10.70
C LYS A 109 13.24 -21.42 -10.34
N ILE A 110 12.57 -20.37 -10.81
CA ILE A 110 11.12 -20.14 -10.62
C ILE A 110 10.28 -21.10 -11.48
N PHE A 111 9.03 -21.33 -11.07
CA PHE A 111 8.10 -22.28 -11.70
C PHE A 111 8.66 -23.71 -11.71
N SER A 112 9.13 -24.20 -10.55
CA SER A 112 9.89 -25.45 -10.44
C SER A 112 9.15 -26.69 -10.99
N ALA A 113 7.81 -26.72 -10.87
CA ALA A 113 6.94 -27.79 -11.35
C ALA A 113 6.54 -27.68 -12.85
N PHE A 114 7.20 -26.80 -13.62
CA PHE A 114 6.96 -26.59 -15.05
C PHE A 114 8.17 -27.01 -15.91
N SER A 115 7.88 -27.56 -17.09
CA SER A 115 8.90 -27.88 -18.10
C SER A 115 9.50 -26.61 -18.71
N ASP A 116 10.70 -26.68 -19.28
CA ASP A 116 11.41 -25.50 -19.78
C ASP A 116 10.61 -24.76 -20.87
N ARG A 117 9.91 -25.50 -21.74
CA ARG A 117 9.00 -24.93 -22.74
C ARG A 117 7.80 -24.20 -22.12
N GLU A 118 7.24 -24.72 -21.02
CA GLU A 118 6.19 -24.00 -20.28
C GLU A 118 6.76 -22.73 -19.62
N ARG A 119 7.96 -22.80 -19.03
CA ARG A 119 8.63 -21.64 -18.41
C ARG A 119 8.93 -20.55 -19.44
N GLU A 120 9.35 -20.89 -20.65
CA GLU A 120 9.56 -19.92 -21.72
C GLU A 120 8.26 -19.18 -22.08
N MET A 121 7.14 -19.90 -22.24
CA MET A 121 5.83 -19.28 -22.47
C MET A 121 5.37 -18.40 -21.29
N ILE A 122 5.64 -18.81 -20.05
CA ILE A 122 5.36 -18.01 -18.85
C ILE A 122 6.25 -16.75 -18.82
N CYS A 123 7.52 -16.85 -19.20
CA CYS A 123 8.45 -15.72 -19.31
C CYS A 123 8.02 -14.66 -20.34
N GLU A 124 7.39 -15.05 -21.44
CA GLU A 124 6.80 -14.10 -22.38
C GLU A 124 5.54 -13.43 -21.81
N LYS A 125 4.69 -14.17 -21.09
CA LYS A 125 3.52 -13.61 -20.40
C LYS A 125 3.89 -12.67 -19.25
N LEU A 126 5.00 -12.90 -18.55
CA LEU A 126 5.52 -12.00 -17.51
C LEU A 126 5.76 -10.58 -18.06
N LYS A 127 6.17 -10.43 -19.33
CA LYS A 127 6.34 -9.12 -19.98
C LYS A 127 5.02 -8.38 -20.20
N MET A 128 3.90 -9.10 -20.22
CA MET A 128 2.56 -8.53 -20.41
C MET A 128 1.88 -8.17 -19.09
N ILE A 129 2.57 -8.33 -17.94
CA ILE A 129 2.04 -7.87 -16.65
C ILE A 129 2.09 -6.34 -16.59
N ASP A 130 0.90 -5.77 -16.51
CA ASP A 130 0.64 -4.37 -16.20
C ASP A 130 0.64 -4.17 -14.67
N GLY A 131 1.70 -3.51 -14.17
CA GLY A 131 1.92 -3.25 -12.75
C GLY A 131 2.87 -4.24 -12.05
N LEU A 132 2.85 -4.19 -10.72
CA LEU A 132 3.54 -5.11 -9.81
C LEU A 132 2.77 -6.45 -9.74
N VAL A 133 3.47 -7.57 -9.61
CA VAL A 133 2.85 -8.86 -9.28
C VAL A 133 2.36 -8.82 -7.83
N PRO A 134 1.03 -8.94 -7.58
CA PRO A 134 0.49 -8.89 -6.23
C PRO A 134 0.46 -10.28 -5.59
N SER A 135 0.58 -10.33 -4.27
CA SER A 135 0.42 -11.53 -3.44
C SER A 135 -0.33 -11.20 -2.15
N LEU A 136 -0.63 -12.20 -1.31
CA LEU A 136 -1.15 -11.93 0.03
C LEU A 136 -0.15 -11.13 0.89
N PHE A 137 1.16 -11.30 0.68
CA PHE A 137 2.17 -10.54 1.41
C PHE A 137 2.11 -9.05 1.06
N THR A 138 2.03 -8.70 -0.23
CA THR A 138 1.92 -7.30 -0.66
C THR A 138 0.58 -6.71 -0.23
N PHE A 139 -0.53 -7.44 -0.39
CA PHE A 139 -1.87 -7.05 0.08
C PHE A 139 -1.87 -6.61 1.54
N PHE A 140 -1.35 -7.43 2.46
CA PHE A 140 -1.34 -7.10 3.90
C PHE A 140 -0.39 -5.98 4.30
N ARG A 141 0.54 -5.57 3.41
CA ARG A 141 1.33 -4.35 3.55
C ARG A 141 0.57 -3.15 3.00
N ASP A 142 0.15 -3.22 1.74
CA ASP A 142 -0.51 -2.14 1.00
C ASP A 142 -1.80 -1.66 1.68
N ILE A 143 -2.52 -2.56 2.33
CA ILE A 143 -3.74 -2.24 3.09
C ILE A 143 -3.49 -1.22 4.22
N GLN A 144 -2.27 -1.12 4.78
CA GLN A 144 -1.98 -0.10 5.78
C GLN A 144 -2.04 1.31 5.18
N HIS A 145 -1.58 1.50 3.94
CA HIS A 145 -1.68 2.78 3.23
C HIS A 145 -3.13 3.10 2.85
N LEU A 146 -3.85 2.11 2.32
CA LEU A 146 -5.28 2.25 2.02
C LEU A 146 -6.08 2.67 3.27
N LYS A 147 -5.73 2.12 4.45
CA LYS A 147 -6.37 2.49 5.73
C LYS A 147 -6.23 3.98 6.04
N LEU A 148 -5.09 4.59 5.77
CA LEU A 148 -4.87 6.03 6.00
C LEU A 148 -5.79 6.84 5.07
N CYS A 149 -5.78 6.51 3.78
CA CYS A 149 -6.63 7.17 2.77
C CYS A 149 -8.14 7.06 3.12
N ILE A 150 -8.61 5.85 3.42
CA ILE A 150 -10.01 5.57 3.76
C ILE A 150 -10.42 6.24 5.08
N ASN A 151 -9.50 6.39 6.03
CA ASN A 151 -9.79 7.14 7.27
C ASN A 151 -10.00 8.63 7.02
N CYS A 152 -9.33 9.25 6.05
CA CYS A 152 -9.64 10.62 5.63
C CYS A 152 -11.08 10.71 5.08
N LEU A 153 -11.48 9.77 4.23
CA LEU A 153 -12.81 9.76 3.61
C LEU A 153 -13.97 9.55 4.60
N LYS A 154 -13.73 8.89 5.74
CA LYS A 154 -14.73 8.77 6.83
C LYS A 154 -15.15 10.12 7.43
N ARG A 155 -14.37 11.19 7.22
CA ARG A 155 -14.76 12.54 7.64
C ARG A 155 -15.87 13.13 6.78
N LEU A 156 -16.11 12.60 5.58
CA LEU A 156 -17.12 13.11 4.63
C LEU A 156 -18.51 12.47 4.80
N VAL A 157 -18.63 11.35 5.53
CA VAL A 157 -19.91 10.63 5.67
C VAL A 157 -19.94 9.76 6.93
N VAL A 158 -21.12 9.66 7.56
CA VAL A 158 -21.33 8.67 8.63
C VAL A 158 -21.47 7.28 8.02
N VAL A 159 -20.48 6.42 8.27
CA VAL A 159 -20.42 5.05 7.74
C VAL A 159 -21.05 4.07 8.74
N PRO A 160 -22.10 3.32 8.37
CA PRO A 160 -22.69 2.31 9.24
C PRO A 160 -21.71 1.16 9.56
N LYS A 161 -21.97 0.44 10.66
CA LYS A 161 -21.11 -0.68 11.08
C LYS A 161 -21.09 -1.77 10.00
N ARG A 162 -19.88 -2.14 9.57
CA ARG A 162 -19.58 -3.17 8.53
C ARG A 162 -19.91 -2.77 7.07
N GLU A 163 -20.22 -1.51 6.80
CA GLU A 163 -20.41 -1.01 5.43
C GLU A 163 -19.11 -0.43 4.85
N SER A 164 -19.04 -0.34 3.51
CA SER A 164 -17.90 0.29 2.83
C SER A 164 -18.03 1.81 2.84
N VAL A 165 -16.92 2.53 3.07
CA VAL A 165 -16.87 4.00 3.02
C VAL A 165 -17.23 4.49 1.62
N CYS A 166 -16.68 3.86 0.58
CA CYS A 166 -16.93 4.20 -0.81
C CYS A 166 -18.39 3.87 -1.23
N GLU A 167 -18.92 2.72 -0.80
CA GLU A 167 -20.34 2.35 -1.01
C GLU A 167 -21.31 3.32 -0.30
N THR A 168 -20.89 3.87 0.85
CA THR A 168 -21.65 4.89 1.57
C THR A 168 -21.58 6.25 0.86
N LEU A 169 -20.39 6.68 0.43
CA LEU A 169 -20.24 7.90 -0.39
C LEU A 169 -21.05 7.82 -1.69
N ALA A 170 -21.02 6.68 -2.39
CA ALA A 170 -21.80 6.43 -3.60
C ALA A 170 -23.30 6.66 -3.41
N ARG A 171 -23.88 6.18 -2.29
CA ARG A 171 -25.29 6.40 -1.95
C ARG A 171 -25.62 7.84 -1.56
N THR A 172 -24.63 8.64 -1.13
CA THR A 172 -24.79 10.07 -0.84
C THR A 172 -24.54 10.99 -2.04
N TYR A 173 -24.23 10.43 -3.21
CA TYR A 173 -24.05 11.21 -4.43
C TYR A 173 -25.37 11.86 -4.86
N SER A 174 -25.33 13.19 -5.00
CA SER A 174 -26.50 14.02 -5.32
C SER A 174 -26.50 14.55 -6.76
N GLY A 175 -25.38 14.43 -7.48
CA GLY A 175 -25.18 15.06 -8.79
C GLY A 175 -25.09 16.59 -8.76
N LYS A 176 -25.02 17.19 -7.56
CA LYS A 176 -24.88 18.64 -7.40
C LYS A 176 -23.58 19.14 -8.06
N ASN A 177 -23.61 20.35 -8.61
CA ASN A 177 -22.49 20.97 -9.31
C ASN A 177 -21.95 20.17 -10.52
N GLN A 178 -22.66 19.12 -10.99
CA GLN A 178 -22.31 18.34 -12.17
C GLN A 178 -23.11 18.80 -13.40
N ARG A 179 -22.52 18.62 -14.58
CA ARG A 179 -23.17 18.84 -15.86
C ARG A 179 -23.71 17.52 -16.41
N LYS A 180 -25.00 17.47 -16.77
CA LYS A 180 -25.64 16.25 -17.30
C LYS A 180 -24.90 15.73 -18.55
N GLY A 181 -24.50 14.46 -18.52
CA GLY A 181 -23.76 13.79 -19.60
C GLY A 181 -22.23 13.96 -19.54
N TYR A 182 -21.72 14.64 -18.51
CA TYR A 182 -20.29 14.85 -18.30
C TYR A 182 -19.88 14.45 -16.88
N VAL A 183 -18.63 13.98 -16.76
CA VAL A 183 -17.92 13.72 -15.52
C VAL A 183 -16.87 14.80 -15.35
N LYS A 184 -16.88 15.49 -14.20
CA LYS A 184 -15.85 16.45 -13.82
C LYS A 184 -14.61 15.71 -13.29
N ILE A 185 -13.43 16.04 -13.83
CA ILE A 185 -12.15 15.44 -13.46
C ILE A 185 -11.16 16.53 -13.05
N GLN A 186 -10.70 16.50 -11.79
CA GLN A 186 -9.62 17.36 -11.28
C GLN A 186 -8.30 17.03 -11.97
N ILE A 187 -7.63 18.04 -12.53
CA ILE A 187 -6.34 17.92 -13.23
C ILE A 187 -5.19 18.61 -12.49
N ALA A 188 -5.49 19.63 -11.68
CA ALA A 188 -4.63 20.19 -10.63
C ALA A 188 -5.54 20.74 -9.51
N GLU A 189 -4.99 21.26 -8.42
CA GLU A 189 -5.77 21.59 -7.21
C GLU A 189 -7.00 22.48 -7.46
N ASP A 190 -6.88 23.55 -8.25
CA ASP A 190 -7.99 24.47 -8.58
C ASP A 190 -8.55 24.33 -10.01
N SER A 191 -8.22 23.25 -10.74
CA SER A 191 -8.61 23.09 -12.15
C SER A 191 -9.24 21.73 -12.47
N PHE A 192 -10.24 21.78 -13.36
CA PHE A 192 -11.08 20.64 -13.73
C PHE A 192 -11.28 20.55 -15.24
N LEU A 193 -11.48 19.33 -15.72
CA LEU A 193 -11.81 18.98 -17.10
C LEU A 193 -13.15 18.21 -17.12
N ASP A 194 -14.10 18.66 -17.92
CA ASP A 194 -15.31 17.88 -18.24
C ASP A 194 -14.98 16.82 -19.30
N ARG A 195 -15.32 15.55 -19.04
CA ARG A 195 -15.32 14.46 -20.04
C ARG A 195 -16.71 13.87 -20.19
N THR A 196 -17.06 13.39 -21.38
CA THR A 196 -18.33 12.68 -21.60
C THR A 196 -18.40 11.42 -20.74
N GLY A 197 -19.51 11.18 -20.06
CA GLY A 197 -19.69 9.97 -19.25
C GLY A 197 -21.09 9.83 -18.64
N THR A 198 -21.33 8.68 -18.01
CA THR A 198 -22.60 8.31 -17.38
C THR A 198 -22.66 8.76 -15.91
N PRO A 199 -23.86 8.77 -15.28
CA PRO A 199 -23.97 9.01 -13.85
C PRO A 199 -23.19 8.02 -12.98
N ALA A 200 -22.98 6.78 -13.46
CA ALA A 200 -22.16 5.80 -12.76
C ALA A 200 -20.67 6.17 -12.79
N ASP A 201 -20.19 6.69 -13.93
CA ASP A 201 -18.82 7.19 -14.09
C ASP A 201 -18.59 8.41 -13.18
N CYS A 202 -19.58 9.30 -13.01
CA CYS A 202 -19.49 10.42 -12.06
C CYS A 202 -19.26 9.94 -10.62
N VAL A 203 -19.93 8.86 -10.20
CA VAL A 203 -19.79 8.29 -8.86
C VAL A 203 -18.43 7.60 -8.69
N ASP A 204 -18.06 6.71 -9.62
CA ASP A 204 -16.81 5.95 -9.57
C ASP A 204 -15.58 6.88 -9.67
N LEU A 205 -15.51 7.74 -10.70
CA LEU A 205 -14.42 8.70 -10.84
C LEU A 205 -14.46 9.78 -9.73
N GLY A 206 -15.63 10.11 -9.19
CA GLY A 206 -15.77 10.99 -8.04
C GLY A 206 -15.09 10.42 -6.79
N ILE A 207 -15.40 9.17 -6.43
CA ILE A 207 -14.75 8.47 -5.31
C ILE A 207 -13.25 8.31 -5.54
N ARG A 208 -12.83 7.94 -6.76
CA ARG A 208 -11.42 7.78 -7.11
C ARG A 208 -10.62 9.08 -6.98
N GLN A 209 -11.22 10.23 -7.29
CA GLN A 209 -10.61 11.55 -7.09
C GLN A 209 -10.46 11.89 -5.61
N LEU A 210 -11.45 11.57 -4.78
CA LEU A 210 -11.35 11.72 -3.32
C LEU A 210 -10.26 10.83 -2.72
N VAL A 211 -10.14 9.57 -3.19
CA VAL A 211 -9.02 8.69 -2.83
C VAL A 211 -7.69 9.29 -3.28
N ALA A 212 -7.60 9.85 -4.48
CA ALA A 212 -6.37 10.46 -4.98
C ALA A 212 -5.94 11.66 -4.10
N LEU A 213 -6.86 12.57 -3.72
CA LEU A 213 -6.56 13.64 -2.76
C LEU A 213 -6.17 13.07 -1.38
N ALA A 214 -6.84 12.02 -0.90
CA ALA A 214 -6.45 11.38 0.35
C ALA A 214 -5.02 10.77 0.27
N MET A 215 -4.61 10.24 -0.88
CA MET A 215 -3.21 9.81 -1.11
C MET A 215 -2.23 10.99 -1.12
N ARG A 216 -2.64 12.18 -1.58
CA ARG A 216 -1.83 13.42 -1.55
C ARG A 216 -1.66 14.01 -0.16
N ASP A 217 -2.65 13.87 0.71
CA ASP A 217 -2.76 14.71 1.91
C ASP A 217 -3.08 13.97 3.23
N TYR A 218 -3.10 12.63 3.25
CA TYR A 218 -3.29 11.88 4.51
C TYR A 218 -2.35 12.28 5.66
N PRO A 219 -1.08 12.73 5.45
CA PRO A 219 -0.23 13.15 6.56
C PRO A 219 -0.69 14.42 7.27
N SER A 220 -1.42 15.29 6.56
CA SER A 220 -2.08 16.47 7.13
C SER A 220 -3.49 16.17 7.64
N MET A 221 -3.99 14.94 7.45
CA MET A 221 -5.30 14.46 7.91
C MET A 221 -5.19 13.19 8.77
N PRO A 222 -4.42 13.19 9.88
CA PRO A 222 -4.45 12.09 10.85
C PRO A 222 -5.88 11.81 11.32
N ALA A 223 -6.14 10.55 11.68
CA ALA A 223 -7.42 10.17 12.25
C ALA A 223 -7.59 10.77 13.65
N ASP A 224 -8.81 11.18 14.01
CA ASP A 224 -9.10 11.67 15.36
C ASP A 224 -8.80 10.56 16.39
N CYS A 225 -7.75 10.75 17.17
CA CYS A 225 -7.43 9.85 18.27
C CYS A 225 -8.45 10.05 19.39
N VAL A 226 -9.11 8.96 19.81
CA VAL A 226 -9.78 8.94 21.12
C VAL A 226 -8.69 9.07 22.16
N GLN A 227 -8.65 10.21 22.86
CA GLN A 227 -7.64 10.48 23.88
C GLN A 227 -7.68 9.39 24.96
N THR A 228 -6.62 8.58 25.02
CA THR A 228 -6.35 7.71 26.16
C THR A 228 -5.16 8.27 26.92
N VAL A 229 -5.15 8.10 28.24
CA VAL A 229 -4.40 8.93 29.22
C VAL A 229 -2.86 8.83 29.12
N GLN A 230 -2.31 8.17 28.09
CA GLN A 230 -0.87 7.89 27.94
C GLN A 230 -0.33 8.04 26.50
N THR A 231 -1.08 8.61 25.55
CA THR A 231 -0.56 8.95 24.21
C THR A 231 0.02 10.36 24.16
N ALA A 232 1.19 10.50 23.52
CA ALA A 232 1.82 11.78 23.19
C ALA A 232 0.86 12.69 22.38
N PRO A 233 1.02 14.03 22.44
CA PRO A 233 0.16 14.96 21.71
C PRO A 233 0.17 14.62 20.22
N THR A 234 -0.96 14.14 19.72
CA THR A 234 -1.14 13.83 18.30
C THR A 234 -1.37 15.14 17.57
N LYS A 235 -0.58 15.43 16.52
CA LYS A 235 -0.79 16.63 15.70
C LYS A 235 -2.22 16.62 15.17
N GLU A 236 -2.97 17.70 15.40
CA GLU A 236 -4.33 17.84 14.88
C GLU A 236 -4.33 17.89 13.34
N ALA A 237 -5.45 17.50 12.74
CA ALA A 237 -5.60 17.56 11.30
C ALA A 237 -5.68 19.03 10.82
N ASP A 238 -5.00 19.34 9.72
CA ASP A 238 -4.95 20.69 9.14
C ASP A 238 -6.36 21.10 8.65
N PRO A 239 -6.99 22.12 9.25
CA PRO A 239 -8.33 22.56 8.85
C PRO A 239 -8.41 22.99 7.38
N ALA A 240 -7.33 23.53 6.82
CA ALA A 240 -7.28 23.99 5.44
C ALA A 240 -7.24 22.82 4.44
N VAL A 241 -6.63 21.70 4.82
CA VAL A 241 -6.64 20.45 4.03
C VAL A 241 -7.98 19.74 4.16
N LEU A 242 -8.58 19.72 5.36
CA LEU A 242 -9.95 19.22 5.56
C LEU A 242 -10.98 19.99 4.73
N ARG A 243 -10.82 21.32 4.63
CA ARG A 243 -11.58 22.19 3.74
C ARG A 243 -11.41 21.80 2.27
N SER A 244 -10.17 21.61 1.79
CA SER A 244 -9.90 21.17 0.41
C SER A 244 -10.54 19.81 0.07
N LEU A 245 -10.50 18.84 0.98
CA LEU A 245 -11.17 17.55 0.79
C LEU A 245 -12.70 17.72 0.64
N ALA A 246 -13.31 18.57 1.48
CA ALA A 246 -14.74 18.84 1.44
C ALA A 246 -15.17 19.68 0.22
N ASP A 247 -14.32 20.60 -0.23
CA ASP A 247 -14.52 21.37 -1.46
C ASP A 247 -14.48 20.47 -2.69
N LEU A 248 -13.50 19.58 -2.80
CA LEU A 248 -13.45 18.60 -3.89
C LEU A 248 -14.68 17.66 -3.86
N ALA A 249 -15.09 17.16 -2.69
CA ALA A 249 -16.27 16.30 -2.57
C ALA A 249 -17.56 17.01 -3.03
N TYR A 250 -17.72 18.28 -2.64
CA TYR A 250 -18.85 19.10 -3.05
C TYR A 250 -18.82 19.43 -4.55
N GLU A 251 -17.65 19.76 -5.11
CA GLU A 251 -17.47 20.00 -6.54
C GLU A 251 -17.67 18.76 -7.42
N LEU A 252 -17.51 17.56 -6.86
CA LEU A 252 -17.80 16.27 -7.48
C LEU A 252 -19.24 15.77 -7.22
N GLY A 253 -20.07 16.55 -6.51
CA GLY A 253 -21.50 16.27 -6.33
C GLY A 253 -21.88 15.36 -5.15
N PHE A 254 -20.96 15.11 -4.24
CA PHE A 254 -21.27 14.54 -2.92
C PHE A 254 -21.71 15.67 -1.99
N ASP A 255 -22.90 15.56 -1.39
CA ASP A 255 -23.46 16.62 -0.53
C ASP A 255 -24.03 16.02 0.76
N THR A 256 -23.22 16.04 1.82
CA THR A 256 -23.57 15.52 3.16
C THR A 256 -23.47 16.62 4.21
N PRO A 257 -24.14 16.49 5.37
CA PRO A 257 -23.96 17.41 6.48
C PRO A 257 -22.49 17.52 6.94
N GLN A 258 -21.72 16.44 6.85
CA GLN A 258 -20.30 16.41 7.22
C GLN A 258 -19.45 17.21 6.23
N ILE A 259 -19.68 17.05 4.92
CA ILE A 259 -19.04 17.88 3.87
C ILE A 259 -19.34 19.36 4.12
N ARG A 260 -20.61 19.71 4.40
CA ARG A 260 -20.99 21.10 4.70
C ARG A 260 -20.31 21.66 5.94
N ALA A 261 -20.18 20.87 7.02
CA ALA A 261 -19.50 21.31 8.23
C ALA A 261 -18.00 21.54 8.01
N LEU A 262 -17.32 20.66 7.26
CA LEU A 262 -15.90 20.84 6.90
C LEU A 262 -15.68 22.03 5.96
N LYS A 263 -16.71 22.46 5.21
CA LYS A 263 -16.67 23.69 4.39
C LYS A 263 -16.71 24.99 5.21
N GLU A 264 -16.91 24.95 6.52
CA GLU A 264 -16.79 26.15 7.37
C GLU A 264 -15.33 26.44 7.80
N PHE A 265 -14.40 25.52 7.56
CA PHE A 265 -12.98 25.73 7.83
C PHE A 265 -12.32 26.72 6.85
N PRO A 266 -11.25 27.43 7.28
CA PRO A 266 -10.56 28.39 6.44
C PRO A 266 -9.97 27.73 5.20
N SER A 267 -10.20 28.33 4.02
CA SER A 267 -9.65 27.82 2.76
C SER A 267 -8.14 27.95 2.71
N ARG A 268 -7.49 26.92 2.15
CA ARG A 268 -6.05 26.90 1.91
C ARG A 268 -5.67 27.95 0.87
N THR A 269 -4.72 28.83 1.20
CA THR A 269 -4.09 29.71 0.21
C THR A 269 -3.12 28.89 -0.65
N THR A 270 -3.61 28.34 -1.75
CA THR A 270 -2.76 27.69 -2.76
C THR A 270 -2.19 28.75 -3.70
N ALA A 271 -0.85 28.88 -3.74
CA ALA A 271 -0.21 29.51 -4.89
C ALA A 271 -0.58 28.72 -6.15
N ARG A 272 -1.10 29.41 -7.18
CA ARG A 272 -1.33 28.77 -8.48
C ARG A 272 0.01 28.30 -9.04
N LEU A 273 0.09 27.04 -9.45
CA LEU A 273 1.12 26.64 -10.39
C LEU A 273 0.72 27.17 -11.76
N ASP A 274 1.59 27.99 -12.36
CA ASP A 274 1.35 28.59 -13.69
C ASP A 274 1.33 27.55 -14.83
N SER A 275 1.58 26.28 -14.53
CA SER A 275 1.43 25.15 -15.45
C SER A 275 1.13 23.86 -14.68
N PRO A 276 0.32 22.94 -15.23
CA PRO A 276 0.12 21.62 -14.63
C PRO A 276 1.46 20.86 -14.57
N PRO A 277 1.66 20.01 -13.54
CA PRO A 277 2.89 19.25 -13.40
C PRO A 277 3.15 18.35 -14.61
N SER A 278 4.42 18.15 -14.94
CA SER A 278 4.82 17.25 -16.03
C SER A 278 4.36 15.82 -15.75
N PRO A 279 4.00 15.02 -16.77
CA PRO A 279 3.58 13.64 -16.57
C PRO A 279 4.65 12.84 -15.80
N PRO A 280 4.29 12.16 -14.69
CA PRO A 280 5.25 11.46 -13.86
C PRO A 280 5.87 10.28 -14.63
N LEU A 281 7.19 10.12 -14.48
CA LEU A 281 7.88 8.99 -15.09
C LEU A 281 7.44 7.68 -14.45
N HIS A 282 7.24 6.65 -15.27
CA HIS A 282 6.90 5.29 -14.83
C HIS A 282 8.13 4.38 -14.65
N VAL A 283 9.23 4.71 -15.33
CA VAL A 283 10.47 3.92 -15.36
C VAL A 283 11.69 4.84 -15.28
N THR A 284 12.84 4.28 -14.93
CA THR A 284 14.11 4.99 -14.79
C THR A 284 15.29 4.12 -15.26
N SER A 285 16.40 4.77 -15.63
CA SER A 285 17.67 4.16 -16.04
C SER A 285 18.69 4.07 -14.89
N GLY A 286 18.21 4.06 -13.65
CA GLY A 286 19.02 3.84 -12.45
C GLY A 286 18.39 2.77 -11.57
N ASP A 287 18.86 2.62 -10.33
CA ASP A 287 18.40 1.57 -9.42
C ASP A 287 16.88 1.55 -9.19
N GLY A 288 16.24 2.72 -9.22
CA GLY A 288 14.81 2.88 -8.98
C GLY A 288 14.39 2.41 -7.58
N VAL A 289 13.15 1.95 -7.45
CA VAL A 289 12.64 1.51 -6.14
C VAL A 289 13.13 0.11 -5.81
N ALA A 290 13.89 -0.03 -4.70
CA ALA A 290 14.30 -1.33 -4.18
C ALA A 290 13.09 -2.20 -3.76
N MET A 291 13.14 -3.50 -4.05
CA MET A 291 12.06 -4.48 -3.82
C MET A 291 11.30 -4.32 -2.50
N PRO A 292 11.96 -4.21 -1.32
CA PRO A 292 11.24 -4.15 -0.05
C PRO A 292 10.49 -2.83 0.19
N ALA A 293 10.67 -1.81 -0.65
CA ALA A 293 9.94 -0.53 -0.61
C ALA A 293 8.77 -0.46 -1.62
N ARG A 294 8.55 -1.51 -2.42
CA ARG A 294 7.50 -1.58 -3.45
C ARG A 294 6.10 -1.95 -2.93
N SER A 295 5.91 -2.02 -1.62
CA SER A 295 4.61 -2.28 -0.99
C SER A 295 4.52 -1.66 0.41
N GLY A 296 3.30 -1.41 0.86
CA GLY A 296 2.98 -0.71 2.10
C GLY A 296 2.95 0.81 1.96
N ILE A 297 3.05 1.47 3.11
CA ILE A 297 3.10 2.93 3.22
C ILE A 297 4.32 3.44 2.43
N PRO A 298 4.18 4.49 1.59
CA PRO A 298 5.30 5.04 0.85
C PRO A 298 6.40 5.52 1.81
N ARG A 299 7.66 5.54 1.38
CA ARG A 299 8.71 6.26 2.13
C ARG A 299 8.52 7.76 1.97
N THR A 300 8.99 8.54 2.93
CA THR A 300 8.81 9.99 2.97
C THR A 300 9.25 10.68 1.68
N GLU A 301 10.42 10.35 1.13
CA GLU A 301 10.92 10.96 -0.11
C GLU A 301 10.10 10.55 -1.33
N ALA A 302 9.73 9.27 -1.46
CA ALA A 302 8.85 8.80 -2.54
C ALA A 302 7.46 9.45 -2.46
N TYR A 303 6.94 9.68 -1.25
CA TYR A 303 5.70 10.43 -1.05
C TYR A 303 5.85 11.90 -1.47
N LYS A 304 6.92 12.59 -1.06
CA LYS A 304 7.21 13.97 -1.44
C LYS A 304 7.33 14.12 -2.97
N GLU A 305 7.99 13.18 -3.63
CA GLU A 305 8.17 13.11 -5.09
C GLU A 305 6.84 12.85 -5.83
N ASP A 306 6.05 11.86 -5.39
CA ASP A 306 4.83 11.45 -6.09
C ASP A 306 3.65 12.40 -5.87
N ARG A 307 3.59 13.09 -4.72
CA ARG A 307 2.39 13.78 -4.20
C ARG A 307 1.71 14.66 -5.23
N ASP A 308 2.47 15.57 -5.85
CA ASP A 308 1.91 16.58 -6.75
C ASP A 308 1.50 15.98 -8.12
N SER A 309 1.75 14.68 -8.36
CA SER A 309 1.30 13.92 -9.53
C SER A 309 0.15 12.95 -9.26
N LEU A 310 -0.30 12.78 -8.01
CA LEU A 310 -1.38 11.84 -7.65
C LEU A 310 -2.78 12.41 -7.99
N PHE A 311 -3.05 12.52 -9.28
CA PHE A 311 -4.35 12.80 -9.88
C PHE A 311 -4.82 11.59 -10.70
N VAL A 312 -6.14 11.42 -10.83
CA VAL A 312 -6.73 10.28 -11.57
C VAL A 312 -6.31 10.25 -13.04
N THR A 313 -6.01 11.40 -13.63
CA THR A 313 -5.41 11.56 -14.97
C THR A 313 -4.14 10.74 -15.16
N HIS A 314 -3.22 10.77 -14.17
CA HIS A 314 -1.95 10.05 -14.22
C HIS A 314 -2.08 8.61 -13.71
N LEU A 315 -2.85 8.41 -12.64
CA LEU A 315 -3.12 7.09 -12.06
C LEU A 315 -3.86 6.15 -13.04
N HIS A 316 -4.76 6.67 -13.87
CA HIS A 316 -5.52 5.86 -14.84
C HIS A 316 -4.88 5.82 -16.24
N SER A 317 -3.80 6.58 -16.48
CA SER A 317 -3.09 6.57 -17.77
C SER A 317 -2.74 5.13 -18.20
N GLU A 318 -3.11 4.76 -19.42
CA GLU A 318 -2.83 3.46 -20.03
C GLU A 318 -1.38 3.34 -20.54
N GLN A 319 -0.58 4.40 -20.46
CA GLN A 319 0.82 4.40 -20.89
C GLN A 319 1.67 3.44 -20.03
N GLN A 320 2.06 2.31 -20.62
CA GLN A 320 3.04 1.39 -20.06
C GLN A 320 4.40 1.63 -20.72
N HIS A 321 5.32 2.22 -19.97
CA HIS A 321 6.71 2.42 -20.39
C HIS A 321 7.56 1.23 -19.92
N ARG A 322 8.63 0.94 -20.66
CA ARG A 322 9.61 -0.09 -20.31
C ARG A 322 10.99 0.54 -20.19
N GLY A 323 11.68 0.28 -19.09
CA GLY A 323 13.00 0.81 -18.77
C GLY A 323 13.78 -0.15 -17.88
N GLU A 324 14.88 0.31 -17.28
CA GLU A 324 15.73 -0.54 -16.46
C GLU A 324 15.05 -0.90 -15.14
N SER A 325 14.61 0.11 -14.39
CA SER A 325 13.89 -0.01 -13.12
C SER A 325 12.60 0.82 -13.12
N ILE A 326 11.81 0.70 -12.07
CA ILE A 326 10.54 1.41 -11.88
C ILE A 326 10.67 2.57 -10.89
N THR A 327 9.81 3.58 -11.07
CA THR A 327 9.71 4.74 -10.17
C THR A 327 8.81 4.47 -8.96
N SER A 328 8.94 5.35 -7.96
CA SER A 328 8.00 5.60 -6.86
C SER A 328 6.56 5.69 -7.37
N PHE A 329 6.31 6.57 -8.34
CA PHE A 329 4.98 6.77 -8.92
C PHE A 329 4.40 5.49 -9.54
N PHE A 330 5.19 4.71 -10.28
CA PHE A 330 4.73 3.43 -10.83
C PHE A 330 4.28 2.46 -9.73
N VAL A 331 5.04 2.37 -8.63
CA VAL A 331 4.66 1.56 -7.47
C VAL A 331 3.32 2.05 -6.90
N ARG A 332 3.15 3.35 -6.66
CA ARG A 332 1.92 3.91 -6.10
C ARG A 332 0.71 3.67 -7.02
N LYS A 333 0.87 3.92 -8.31
CA LYS A 333 -0.12 3.65 -9.36
C LYS A 333 -0.51 2.17 -9.40
N SER A 334 0.45 1.26 -9.34
CA SER A 334 0.16 -0.18 -9.35
C SER A 334 -0.59 -0.63 -8.10
N VAL A 335 -0.24 -0.11 -6.91
CA VAL A 335 -0.95 -0.45 -5.66
C VAL A 335 -2.37 0.12 -5.69
N TYR A 336 -2.54 1.35 -6.19
CA TYR A 336 -3.85 1.96 -6.43
C TYR A 336 -4.71 1.08 -7.37
N LEU A 337 -4.19 0.69 -8.54
CA LEU A 337 -4.91 -0.15 -9.50
C LEU A 337 -5.21 -1.56 -8.98
N ALA A 338 -4.42 -2.10 -8.05
CA ALA A 338 -4.74 -3.37 -7.39
C ALA A 338 -5.99 -3.26 -6.49
N PHE A 339 -6.18 -2.14 -5.78
CA PHE A 339 -7.38 -1.92 -4.95
C PHE A 339 -8.60 -1.44 -5.73
N PHE A 340 -8.44 -0.54 -6.69
CA PHE A 340 -9.58 0.11 -7.36
C PHE A 340 -9.85 -0.43 -8.77
N GLY A 341 -8.96 -1.27 -9.31
CA GLY A 341 -9.01 -1.71 -10.71
C GLY A 341 -8.75 -0.57 -11.69
N ARG A 342 -8.67 -0.91 -12.98
CA ARG A 342 -8.76 0.09 -14.05
C ARG A 342 -10.21 0.61 -14.14
N PRO A 343 -10.43 1.91 -14.42
CA PRO A 343 -11.77 2.39 -14.71
C PRO A 343 -12.33 1.64 -15.93
N ILE A 344 -13.66 1.51 -16.01
CA ILE A 344 -14.30 0.91 -17.19
C ILE A 344 -14.18 1.93 -18.32
N SER A 345 -13.23 1.72 -19.24
CA SER A 345 -13.06 2.61 -20.39
C SER A 345 -14.36 2.64 -21.20
N ALA A 346 -14.97 3.82 -21.33
CA ALA A 346 -16.26 4.03 -22.01
C ALA A 346 -16.24 3.80 -23.54
N ASN A 347 -15.16 3.21 -24.07
CA ASN A 347 -15.06 2.70 -25.44
C ASN A 347 -15.39 1.21 -25.45
N GLY A 348 -16.64 0.87 -25.73
CA GLY A 348 -17.04 -0.51 -26.00
C GLY A 348 -16.49 -1.01 -27.34
N GLY A 349 -15.96 -2.23 -27.35
CA GLY A 349 -15.85 -3.11 -28.52
C GLY A 349 -14.88 -2.70 -29.64
N ASN A 350 -13.73 -3.38 -29.73
CA ASN A 350 -13.67 -4.58 -30.59
C ASN A 350 -12.36 -5.38 -30.43
N SER A 351 -12.47 -6.69 -30.60
CA SER A 351 -11.33 -7.57 -30.82
C SER A 351 -11.02 -7.62 -32.32
N GLY A 352 -9.83 -7.17 -32.77
CA GLY A 352 -9.40 -7.40 -34.16
C GLY A 352 -8.29 -6.50 -34.74
N SER A 353 -7.13 -7.10 -34.97
CA SER A 353 -6.25 -6.90 -36.14
C SER A 353 -5.61 -5.52 -36.51
N VAL A 354 -4.34 -5.35 -36.09
CA VAL A 354 -3.11 -5.18 -36.95
C VAL A 354 -3.02 -4.07 -38.03
N ARG A 355 -1.80 -3.45 -38.10
CA ARG A 355 -1.24 -2.40 -38.99
C ARG A 355 -1.58 -0.94 -38.60
N GLY A 356 -0.65 0.02 -38.67
CA GLY A 356 0.80 -0.06 -38.94
C GLY A 356 1.41 1.28 -39.38
N SER A 357 2.69 1.50 -39.04
CA SER A 357 3.61 2.53 -39.56
C SER A 357 3.49 4.00 -39.09
N SER A 358 4.67 4.54 -38.75
CA SER A 358 5.09 5.97 -38.65
C SER A 358 5.92 6.31 -39.94
N PRO A 359 6.59 7.46 -40.17
CA PRO A 359 6.82 8.66 -39.32
C PRO A 359 6.78 10.04 -40.04
N ASN A 360 7.36 11.06 -39.39
CA ASN A 360 7.57 12.49 -39.79
C ASN A 360 6.31 13.39 -39.66
N ASP A 361 6.44 14.69 -39.32
CA ASP A 361 7.56 15.60 -39.59
C ASP A 361 7.96 16.57 -38.45
N SER A 362 9.11 17.22 -38.61
CA SER A 362 9.80 18.06 -37.62
C SER A 362 9.51 19.57 -37.72
N TYR A 363 9.46 20.29 -36.58
CA TYR A 363 9.89 21.71 -36.53
C TYR A 363 10.26 22.20 -35.11
N ILE A 364 11.29 23.03 -35.01
CA ILE A 364 11.74 23.79 -33.82
C ILE A 364 12.03 25.23 -34.27
N PRO A 365 11.69 26.25 -33.48
CA PRO A 365 12.59 27.40 -33.29
C PRO A 365 12.94 27.69 -31.81
N GLU A 366 13.92 28.58 -31.61
CA GLU A 366 14.77 28.68 -30.41
C GLU A 366 14.33 29.74 -29.36
N ARG A 367 15.19 29.91 -28.33
CA ARG A 367 15.03 30.76 -27.12
C ARG A 367 15.24 32.26 -27.38
N PRO A 368 15.17 33.13 -26.34
CA PRO A 368 16.40 33.47 -25.58
C PRO A 368 16.26 33.50 -24.04
N ASP A 369 17.38 33.81 -23.38
CA ASP A 369 17.68 33.81 -21.93
C ASP A 369 16.93 34.93 -21.13
N ASP A 370 17.05 35.17 -19.81
CA ASP A 370 18.18 35.01 -18.89
C ASP A 370 17.75 35.14 -17.38
N SER A 371 18.74 35.00 -16.49
CA SER A 371 18.84 35.49 -15.09
C SER A 371 18.53 34.52 -13.93
N SER A 372 19.43 34.58 -12.94
CA SER A 372 19.46 33.74 -11.74
C SER A 372 19.47 34.59 -10.47
N SER A 373 18.78 34.15 -9.41
CA SER A 373 19.09 34.52 -8.02
C SER A 373 18.35 33.64 -6.98
N PRO A 374 18.87 33.53 -5.75
CA PRO A 374 18.58 32.40 -4.86
C PRO A 374 17.34 32.61 -3.96
N ARG A 375 16.60 31.52 -3.70
CA ARG A 375 15.56 31.48 -2.67
C ARG A 375 16.13 30.96 -1.33
N SER A 376 15.93 31.76 -0.29
CA SER A 376 16.14 31.38 1.12
C SER A 376 15.12 30.32 1.58
N PRO A 377 15.40 29.52 2.62
CA PRO A 377 14.63 28.33 2.94
C PRO A 377 13.32 28.63 3.68
N GLU A 378 12.19 28.23 3.10
CA GLU A 378 10.91 28.18 3.82
C GLU A 378 10.79 26.92 4.68
N ARG A 379 9.90 27.00 5.68
CA ARG A 379 9.77 26.04 6.79
C ARG A 379 9.58 24.61 6.33
N ARG A 380 10.56 23.75 6.66
CA ARG A 380 10.38 22.30 6.72
C ARG A 380 9.58 21.98 7.98
N GLU A 381 8.35 21.54 7.83
CA GLU A 381 7.65 20.82 8.90
C GLU A 381 8.05 19.34 8.85
N ASP A 382 8.18 18.70 10.02
CA ASP A 382 8.76 17.36 10.18
C ASP A 382 7.84 16.22 9.69
N ILE A 383 7.60 16.15 8.39
CA ILE A 383 6.95 15.02 7.70
C ILE A 383 7.67 13.71 8.06
N ASP A 384 8.99 13.76 8.21
CA ASP A 384 9.83 12.61 8.55
C ASP A 384 9.45 12.02 9.92
N TYR A 385 9.10 12.85 10.92
CA TYR A 385 8.59 12.38 12.21
C TYR A 385 7.25 11.65 12.05
N PHE A 386 6.30 12.25 11.33
CA PHE A 386 4.99 11.67 11.08
C PHE A 386 5.11 10.32 10.36
N MET A 387 5.85 10.25 9.26
CA MET A 387 6.09 9.02 8.50
C MET A 387 6.82 7.96 9.35
N SER A 388 7.72 8.38 10.26
CA SER A 388 8.36 7.46 11.20
C SER A 388 7.39 6.84 12.20
N ALA A 389 6.35 7.55 12.65
CA ALA A 389 5.34 7.03 13.57
C ALA A 389 4.52 5.87 12.94
N TYR A 390 4.38 5.86 11.61
CA TYR A 390 3.74 4.74 10.89
C TYR A 390 4.68 3.59 10.58
N THR A 391 6.00 3.82 10.47
CA THR A 391 6.98 2.76 10.19
C THR A 391 7.58 2.10 11.44
N GLN A 392 7.62 2.79 12.58
CA GLN A 392 8.13 2.26 13.85
C GLN A 392 7.29 1.10 14.43
N HIS A 393 6.08 0.86 13.91
CA HIS A 393 5.25 -0.28 14.31
C HIS A 393 5.57 -1.59 13.58
N ASP A 394 6.53 -1.61 12.66
CA ASP A 394 6.96 -2.81 11.95
C ASP A 394 8.37 -3.28 12.38
N ASP A 395 8.46 -4.29 13.27
CA ASP A 395 9.70 -5.01 13.67
C ASP A 395 10.32 -5.88 12.54
N TRP A 396 10.10 -5.53 11.27
CA TRP A 396 10.21 -6.47 10.13
C TRP A 396 11.59 -6.55 9.46
N ALA A 397 12.47 -5.56 9.66
CA ALA A 397 13.61 -5.32 8.78
C ALA A 397 14.89 -6.11 9.13
N GLN A 398 14.95 -6.79 10.28
CA GLN A 398 16.20 -7.37 10.80
C GLN A 398 16.26 -8.90 10.83
N THR A 399 15.17 -9.62 10.57
CA THR A 399 15.09 -11.08 10.78
C THR A 399 15.35 -11.96 9.56
N SER A 400 15.61 -11.38 8.38
CA SER A 400 15.74 -12.12 7.11
C SER A 400 17.15 -12.13 6.50
N ALA A 401 18.19 -11.75 7.26
CA ALA A 401 19.55 -11.56 6.76
C ALA A 401 20.61 -12.32 7.60
N ILE A 402 20.36 -13.61 7.90
CA ILE A 402 21.35 -14.54 8.47
C ILE A 402 21.17 -15.91 7.81
N SER A 403 22.28 -16.63 7.56
CA SER A 403 22.40 -18.00 6.97
C SER A 403 22.48 -18.00 5.44
N VAL A 404 23.46 -18.62 4.76
CA VAL A 404 24.72 -19.31 5.15
C VAL A 404 25.69 -19.16 3.97
N GLU A 405 26.99 -18.98 4.21
CA GLU A 405 28.06 -19.62 3.39
C GLU A 405 29.39 -19.54 4.16
N ASP A 406 30.10 -20.66 4.24
CA ASP A 406 31.25 -20.88 5.12
C ASP A 406 32.36 -21.59 4.31
N ALA A 407 33.63 -21.19 4.53
CA ALA A 407 34.92 -21.76 4.06
C ALA A 407 35.01 -22.46 2.67
N ASN A 408 36.00 -22.14 1.82
CA ASN A 408 37.42 -22.41 2.10
C ASN A 408 38.39 -21.75 1.08
N GLU A 409 39.65 -21.50 1.50
CA GLU A 409 40.96 -21.29 0.79
C GLU A 409 41.00 -20.97 -0.73
N GLY A 410 41.88 -20.12 -1.28
CA GLY A 410 43.16 -19.55 -0.83
C GLY A 410 43.82 -18.70 -1.95
N PRO A 411 45.01 -18.10 -1.77
CA PRO A 411 45.25 -16.72 -2.23
C PRO A 411 46.25 -16.51 -3.38
N ASN A 412 46.22 -15.33 -4.03
CA ASN A 412 47.46 -14.64 -4.40
C ASN A 412 47.33 -13.09 -4.55
N SER A 413 48.45 -12.42 -4.25
CA SER A 413 48.90 -11.03 -4.45
C SER A 413 48.13 -10.09 -5.42
N SER A 414 48.11 -8.75 -5.26
CA SER A 414 49.08 -7.84 -4.60
C SER A 414 48.47 -6.51 -4.10
N ALA A 415 48.98 -6.00 -2.97
CA ALA A 415 48.73 -4.68 -2.38
C ALA A 415 49.73 -3.62 -2.94
N PRO A 416 49.93 -2.39 -2.36
CA PRO A 416 49.20 -1.65 -1.31
C PRO A 416 48.79 -0.22 -1.79
N ASP A 417 48.45 0.84 -1.01
CA ASP A 417 48.36 1.11 0.44
C ASP A 417 47.39 2.31 0.72
N ALA A 418 47.47 2.87 1.95
CA ALA A 418 47.07 4.21 2.44
C ALA A 418 45.75 4.31 3.24
N THR A 419 45.81 3.86 4.51
CA THR A 419 45.52 4.62 5.76
C THR A 419 44.33 5.63 5.80
N LEU A 420 43.50 5.75 6.85
CA LEU A 420 43.48 5.15 8.21
C LEU A 420 42.08 5.34 8.85
N ASP A 421 41.83 4.58 9.91
CA ASP A 421 40.84 4.77 11.00
C ASP A 421 39.33 4.81 10.68
N ARG A 422 38.65 3.67 10.89
CA ARG A 422 37.19 3.59 10.99
C ARG A 422 36.66 2.39 11.79
N THR A 423 37.50 1.78 12.62
CA THR A 423 37.21 0.51 13.32
C THR A 423 36.67 0.70 14.74
N GLY A 424 36.96 1.82 15.41
CA GLY A 424 36.50 2.06 16.79
C GLY A 424 34.98 2.22 16.94
N GLU A 425 34.31 2.93 16.02
CA GLU A 425 32.88 3.27 16.17
C GLU A 425 31.95 2.04 16.13
N TRP A 426 32.27 1.03 15.31
CA TRP A 426 31.43 -0.16 15.13
C TRP A 426 31.41 -1.07 16.36
N GLU A 427 32.49 -1.13 17.13
CA GLU A 427 32.53 -1.90 18.38
C GLU A 427 31.66 -1.26 19.46
N TRP A 428 31.70 0.07 19.61
CA TRP A 428 30.84 0.80 20.55
C TRP A 428 29.35 0.67 20.21
N VAL A 429 28.98 0.80 18.94
CA VAL A 429 27.59 0.61 18.48
C VAL A 429 27.13 -0.83 18.73
N SER A 430 27.98 -1.81 18.45
CA SER A 430 27.70 -3.24 18.67
C SER A 430 27.59 -3.60 20.16
N ALA A 431 28.45 -3.05 21.01
CA ALA A 431 28.41 -3.24 22.46
C ALA A 431 27.10 -2.66 23.06
N ARG A 432 26.74 -1.42 22.67
CA ARG A 432 25.52 -0.75 23.12
C ARG A 432 24.25 -1.45 22.64
N ALA A 433 24.28 -2.07 21.46
CA ALA A 433 23.19 -2.91 20.97
C ALA A 433 23.02 -4.20 21.80
N ARG A 434 24.12 -4.89 22.15
CA ARG A 434 24.12 -6.07 23.03
C ARG A 434 23.64 -5.74 24.45
N GLU A 435 24.00 -4.56 24.97
CA GLU A 435 23.55 -4.08 26.27
C GLU A 435 22.04 -3.81 26.28
N LYS A 436 21.51 -3.08 25.29
CA LYS A 436 20.06 -2.87 25.11
C LYS A 436 19.27 -4.14 24.82
N ALA A 437 19.91 -5.22 24.34
CA ALA A 437 19.26 -6.52 24.22
C ALA A 437 19.11 -7.17 25.60
N ARG A 438 20.21 -7.23 26.38
CA ARG A 438 20.22 -7.76 27.75
C ARG A 438 19.29 -7.01 28.69
N GLU A 439 19.17 -5.69 28.54
CA GLU A 439 18.23 -4.86 29.29
C GLU A 439 16.78 -5.24 29.00
N ARG A 440 16.40 -5.36 27.70
CA ARG A 440 15.05 -5.78 27.30
C ARG A 440 14.70 -7.20 27.73
N ASP A 441 15.65 -8.12 27.79
CA ASP A 441 15.39 -9.47 28.29
C ASP A 441 15.24 -9.52 29.82
N ARG A 442 15.98 -8.68 30.56
CA ARG A 442 15.72 -8.45 31.99
C ARG A 442 14.33 -7.85 32.23
N GLU A 443 13.91 -6.90 31.41
CA GLU A 443 12.55 -6.33 31.48
C GLU A 443 11.46 -7.36 31.20
N ARG A 444 11.67 -8.27 30.23
CA ARG A 444 10.78 -9.41 29.97
C ARG A 444 10.67 -10.32 31.19
N GLU A 445 11.80 -10.76 31.76
CA GLU A 445 11.78 -11.60 32.97
C GLU A 445 11.07 -10.91 34.15
N VAL A 446 11.30 -9.62 34.37
CA VAL A 446 10.62 -8.85 35.44
C VAL A 446 9.12 -8.75 35.17
N ARG A 447 8.71 -8.61 33.90
CA ARG A 447 7.29 -8.60 33.50
C ARG A 447 6.64 -9.96 33.70
N GLU A 448 7.29 -11.05 33.29
CA GLU A 448 6.79 -12.42 33.49
C GLU A 448 6.71 -12.78 34.97
N LYS A 449 7.72 -12.43 35.78
CA LYS A 449 7.69 -12.61 37.24
C LYS A 449 6.56 -11.81 37.90
N ARG A 450 6.30 -10.57 37.44
CA ARG A 450 5.13 -9.77 37.90
C ARG A 450 3.80 -10.38 37.49
N GLU A 451 3.70 -10.95 36.29
CA GLU A 451 2.46 -11.58 35.80
C GLU A 451 2.18 -12.91 36.52
N GLN A 452 3.20 -13.74 36.75
CA GLN A 452 3.11 -14.93 37.60
C GLN A 452 2.74 -14.59 39.05
N ALA A 453 3.38 -13.59 39.65
CA ALA A 453 3.04 -13.13 40.99
C ALA A 453 1.58 -12.66 41.08
N ARG A 454 1.08 -11.95 40.06
CA ARG A 454 -0.32 -11.52 40.00
C ARG A 454 -1.27 -12.72 39.88
N LEU A 455 -0.95 -13.72 39.05
CA LEU A 455 -1.76 -14.93 38.91
C LEU A 455 -1.82 -15.71 40.23
N ALA A 456 -0.67 -15.97 40.87
CA ALA A 456 -0.61 -16.63 42.18
C ALA A 456 -1.40 -15.88 43.26
N GLN A 457 -1.34 -14.54 43.26
CA GLN A 457 -2.12 -13.70 44.18
C GLN A 457 -3.64 -13.77 43.87
N THR A 458 -4.04 -13.96 42.61
CA THR A 458 -5.45 -14.14 42.24
C THR A 458 -5.97 -15.52 42.66
N GLU A 459 -5.16 -16.58 42.49
CA GLU A 459 -5.47 -17.93 42.95
C GLU A 459 -5.54 -18.01 44.48
N GLN A 460 -4.65 -17.33 45.20
CA GLN A 460 -4.68 -17.27 46.66
C GLN A 460 -5.93 -16.55 47.18
N VAL A 461 -6.38 -15.48 46.52
CA VAL A 461 -7.66 -14.80 46.82
C VAL A 461 -8.86 -15.70 46.52
N GLN A 462 -8.87 -16.41 45.38
CA GLN A 462 -9.94 -17.35 45.04
C GLN A 462 -10.01 -18.52 46.03
N GLY A 463 -8.87 -19.12 46.41
CA GLY A 463 -8.78 -20.17 47.43
C GLY A 463 -9.27 -19.70 48.80
N SER A 464 -8.91 -18.48 49.21
CA SER A 464 -9.37 -17.89 50.47
C SER A 464 -10.88 -17.61 50.47
N THR A 465 -11.43 -17.22 49.32
CA THR A 465 -12.87 -17.02 49.13
C THR A 465 -13.63 -18.35 49.14
N TRP A 466 -13.04 -19.41 48.57
CA TRP A 466 -13.59 -20.77 48.62
C TRP A 466 -13.64 -21.32 50.04
N ILE A 467 -12.54 -21.19 50.82
CA ILE A 467 -12.49 -21.64 52.22
C ILE A 467 -13.51 -20.86 53.08
N SER A 468 -13.64 -19.54 52.86
CA SER A 468 -14.64 -18.68 53.52
C SER A 468 -16.08 -19.06 53.16
N MET A 469 -16.34 -19.55 51.94
CA MET A 469 -17.64 -20.10 51.55
C MET A 469 -17.94 -21.45 52.22
N VAL A 470 -16.96 -22.36 52.28
CA VAL A 470 -17.17 -23.71 52.86
C VAL A 470 -17.40 -23.64 54.38
N SER A 471 -16.66 -22.80 55.12
CA SER A 471 -16.88 -22.58 56.56
C SER A 471 -18.16 -21.79 56.92
N ARG A 472 -19.03 -21.48 55.95
CA ARG A 472 -20.40 -20.97 56.19
C ARG A 472 -21.49 -22.02 55.96
N TYR A 473 -21.12 -23.23 55.55
CA TYR A 473 -22.04 -24.32 55.21
C TYR A 473 -21.74 -25.64 55.96
N PHE A 474 -20.84 -25.61 56.93
CA PHE A 474 -20.56 -26.67 57.90
C PHE A 474 -20.40 -26.07 59.31
#